data_AF-A0A3N5M040-F1
#
_entry.id   AF-A0A3N5M040-F1
#
_cell.length_a   1.000
_cell.length_b   1.000
_cell.length_c   1.000
_cell.angle_alpha   90.00
_cell.angle_beta   90.00
_cell.angle_gamma   90.00
#
_symmetry.space_group_name_H-M   'P 1'
#
loop_
_entity.id
_entity.type
_entity.pdbx_description
1 polymer ?
#
loop_
_entity_poly.entity_id
_entity_poly.type
_entity_poly.pdbx_seq_one_letter_code
_entity_poly.pdbx_strand_id
1 'polypeptide(L)'
;MQVALLEHTPDPDRAVAIAGRLCYAPVSAAELKEGMSDDEVAKLVRILVRSGHHSALEHASFSFAVDGVSRACTHQLVRHRVASYNQQSQRYVNFGAADSFVVPPTIAANAEAERVFLAAM
;
A
#
# COMPACT_ATOMS: atom_id res chain seq x y z
N MET A 1 0.75 -9.78 12.22
CA MET A 1 0.38 -8.84 11.14
C MET A 1 -0.04 -9.65 9.93
N GLN A 2 -1.22 -9.35 9.38
CA GLN A 2 -1.73 -9.92 8.14
C GLN A 2 -1.97 -8.78 7.15
N VAL A 3 -1.59 -8.98 5.89
CA VAL A 3 -1.78 -8.00 4.82
C VAL A 3 -2.40 -8.70 3.63
N ALA A 4 -3.54 -8.22 3.17
CA ALA A 4 -4.25 -8.76 2.01
C ALA A 4 -4.52 -7.63 1.00
N LEU A 5 -4.23 -7.89 -0.27
CA LEU A 5 -4.66 -7.02 -1.36
C LEU A 5 -6.16 -7.20 -1.57
N LEU A 6 -6.92 -6.11 -1.49
CA LEU A 6 -8.38 -6.11 -1.67
C LEU A 6 -8.77 -5.75 -3.10
N GLU A 7 -8.15 -4.70 -3.64
CA GLU A 7 -8.51 -4.11 -4.93
C GLU A 7 -7.29 -3.42 -5.53
N HIS A 8 -7.21 -3.39 -6.86
CA HIS A 8 -6.19 -2.62 -7.56
C HIS A 8 -6.67 -2.14 -8.93
N THR A 9 -5.98 -1.15 -9.49
CA THR A 9 -6.20 -0.77 -10.89
C THR A 9 -6.01 -1.98 -11.81
N PRO A 10 -6.96 -2.33 -12.70
CA PRO A 10 -6.76 -3.36 -13.69
C PRO A 10 -5.55 -3.04 -14.59
N ASP A 11 -4.69 -4.02 -14.84
CA ASP A 11 -3.45 -3.88 -15.62
C ASP A 11 -2.63 -2.63 -15.22
N PRO A 12 -2.15 -2.55 -13.96
CA PRO A 12 -1.58 -1.32 -13.41
C PRO A 12 -0.35 -0.84 -14.20
N ASP A 13 0.51 -1.76 -14.65
CA ASP A 13 1.67 -1.42 -15.47
C ASP A 13 1.28 -0.79 -16.80
N ARG A 14 0.18 -1.25 -17.42
CA ARG A 14 -0.33 -0.70 -18.68
C ARG A 14 -0.93 0.68 -18.46
N ALA A 15 -1.64 0.91 -17.35
CA ALA A 15 -2.11 2.24 -16.97
C ALA A 15 -0.96 3.24 -16.82
N VAL A 16 0.11 2.85 -16.11
CA VAL A 16 1.33 3.64 -15.95
C VAL A 16 2.02 3.90 -17.30
N ALA A 17 2.16 2.86 -18.13
CA ALA A 17 2.82 2.96 -19.43
C ALA A 17 2.07 3.91 -20.38
N ILE A 18 0.74 3.84 -20.43
CA ILE A 18 -0.09 4.74 -21.25
C ILE A 18 0.06 6.18 -20.76
N ALA A 19 -0.03 6.41 -19.45
CA ALA A 19 0.12 7.74 -18.85
C ALA A 19 1.50 8.34 -19.16
N GLY A 20 2.57 7.57 -18.98
CA GLY A 20 3.94 8.01 -19.27
C GLY A 20 4.20 8.22 -20.76
N ARG A 21 3.66 7.35 -21.64
CA ARG A 21 3.85 7.45 -23.09
C ARG A 21 3.12 8.63 -23.70
N LEU A 22 1.94 8.98 -23.18
CA LEU A 22 1.16 10.14 -23.64
C LEU A 22 2.00 11.44 -23.65
N CYS A 23 2.90 11.61 -22.68
CA CYS A 23 3.76 12.80 -22.60
C CYS A 23 4.77 12.94 -23.76
N TYR A 24 5.02 11.87 -24.52
CA TYR A 24 6.09 11.81 -25.54
C TYR A 24 5.63 11.22 -26.87
N ALA A 25 4.34 10.92 -27.03
CA ALA A 25 3.78 10.33 -28.23
C ALA A 25 2.91 11.34 -28.98
N PRO A 26 3.00 11.43 -30.31
CA PRO A 26 2.14 12.29 -31.13
C PRO A 26 0.74 11.69 -31.35
N VAL A 27 0.28 10.82 -30.45
CA VAL A 27 -0.98 10.06 -30.54
C VAL A 27 -1.73 10.15 -29.22
N SER A 28 -3.05 9.99 -29.28
CA SER A 28 -3.92 10.05 -28.10
C SER A 28 -3.72 8.85 -27.16
N ALA A 29 -4.09 9.03 -25.89
CA ALA A 29 -4.06 7.93 -24.91
C ALA A 29 -4.93 6.73 -25.31
N ALA A 30 -6.03 6.98 -26.02
CA ALA A 30 -6.93 5.93 -26.51
C ALA A 30 -6.25 5.06 -27.57
N GLU A 31 -5.51 5.66 -28.50
CA GLU A 31 -4.76 4.94 -29.54
C GLU A 31 -3.57 4.16 -28.96
N LEU A 32 -2.95 4.68 -27.88
CA LEU A 32 -1.85 4.01 -27.19
C LEU A 32 -2.27 2.72 -26.48
N LYS A 33 -3.55 2.58 -26.12
CA LYS A 33 -4.07 1.42 -25.38
C LYS A 33 -4.01 0.13 -26.20
N GLU A 34 -4.22 0.21 -27.52
CA GLU A 34 -4.31 -0.95 -28.42
C GLU A 34 -2.96 -1.36 -29.03
N GLY A 35 -1.90 -0.58 -28.82
CA GLY A 35 -0.65 -0.71 -29.59
C GLY A 35 0.59 -1.15 -28.82
N MET A 36 0.48 -1.64 -27.58
CA MET A 36 1.65 -2.03 -26.76
C MET A 36 1.63 -3.50 -26.38
N SER A 37 2.72 -4.21 -26.69
CA SER A 37 3.00 -5.53 -26.13
C SER A 37 3.38 -5.44 -24.64
N ASP A 38 3.24 -6.55 -23.92
CA ASP A 38 3.56 -6.58 -22.48
C ASP A 38 5.05 -6.32 -22.21
N ASP A 39 5.93 -6.74 -23.11
CA ASP A 39 7.38 -6.45 -23.02
C ASP A 39 7.68 -4.95 -23.16
N GLU A 40 6.98 -4.25 -24.05
CA GLU A 40 7.10 -2.80 -24.21
C GLU A 40 6.57 -2.05 -23.00
N VAL A 41 5.43 -2.50 -22.44
CA VAL A 41 4.87 -1.96 -21.19
C VAL A 41 5.90 -2.09 -20.07
N ALA A 42 6.40 -3.30 -19.82
CA ALA A 42 7.36 -3.55 -18.75
C ALA A 42 8.67 -2.77 -18.94
N LYS A 43 9.15 -2.65 -20.19
CA LYS A 43 10.34 -1.84 -20.51
C LYS A 43 10.10 -0.37 -20.22
N LEU A 44 8.96 0.19 -20.60
CA LEU A 44 8.65 1.59 -20.38
C LEU A 44 8.50 1.91 -18.89
N VAL A 45 7.79 1.09 -18.12
CA VAL A 45 7.65 1.26 -16.67
C VAL A 45 9.03 1.30 -15.99
N ARG A 46 9.93 0.38 -16.35
CA ARG A 46 11.32 0.40 -15.84
C ARG A 46 12.08 1.69 -16.17
N ILE A 47 11.90 2.21 -17.39
CA ILE A 47 12.52 3.49 -17.80
C ILE A 47 11.94 4.64 -16.97
N LEU A 48 10.62 4.72 -16.81
CA LEU A 48 9.96 5.78 -16.04
C LEU A 48 10.46 5.81 -14.58
N VAL A 49 10.57 4.64 -13.95
CA VAL A 49 11.11 4.51 -12.58
C VAL A 49 12.57 4.96 -12.52
N ARG A 50 13.43 4.46 -13.43
CA ARG A 50 14.86 4.78 -13.43
C ARG A 50 15.15 6.26 -13.72
N SER A 51 14.32 6.89 -14.53
CA SER A 51 14.45 8.31 -14.92
C SER A 51 13.80 9.27 -13.92
N GLY A 52 13.17 8.79 -12.85
CA GLY A 52 12.52 9.63 -11.85
C GLY A 52 11.17 10.23 -12.27
N HIS A 53 10.56 9.72 -13.34
CA HIS A 53 9.27 10.19 -13.85
C HIS A 53 8.11 9.56 -13.06
N HIS A 54 8.06 9.82 -11.76
CA HIS A 54 7.18 9.11 -10.83
C HIS A 54 5.70 9.51 -10.93
N SER A 55 5.36 10.66 -11.52
CA SER A 55 3.96 11.08 -11.68
C SER A 55 3.13 10.08 -12.49
N ALA A 56 3.73 9.37 -13.45
CA ALA A 56 3.05 8.31 -14.20
C ALA A 56 2.64 7.12 -13.30
N LEU A 57 3.36 6.88 -12.21
CA LEU A 57 3.09 5.79 -11.26
C LEU A 57 1.82 6.05 -10.43
N GLU A 58 1.40 7.31 -10.29
CA GLU A 58 0.20 7.70 -9.55
C GLU A 58 -1.10 7.24 -10.23
N HIS A 59 -1.03 6.80 -11.49
CA HIS A 59 -2.16 6.24 -12.23
C HIS A 59 -2.50 4.79 -11.86
N ALA A 60 -1.67 4.12 -11.06
CA ALA A 60 -1.95 2.82 -10.49
C ALA A 60 -2.22 2.93 -8.99
N SER A 61 -3.34 2.37 -8.53
CA SER A 61 -3.75 2.33 -7.14
C SER A 61 -3.93 0.90 -6.63
N PHE A 62 -3.65 0.70 -5.34
CA PHE A 62 -3.77 -0.57 -4.63
C PHE A 62 -4.40 -0.32 -3.27
N SER A 63 -5.38 -1.13 -2.89
CA SER A 63 -6.05 -1.07 -1.59
C SER A 63 -5.76 -2.35 -0.81
N PHE A 64 -5.33 -2.21 0.44
CA PHE A 64 -4.96 -3.33 1.30
C PHE A 64 -5.81 -3.37 2.57
N ALA A 65 -6.20 -4.56 2.99
CA ALA A 65 -6.56 -4.84 4.38
C ALA A 65 -5.28 -5.12 5.17
N VAL A 66 -5.15 -4.46 6.33
CA VAL A 66 -4.00 -4.60 7.21
C VAL A 66 -4.49 -4.87 8.63
N ASP A 67 -4.30 -6.11 9.08
CA ASP A 67 -4.77 -6.60 10.37
C ASP A 67 -3.62 -6.96 11.31
N GLY A 68 -3.92 -7.00 12.61
CA GLY A 68 -2.94 -7.33 13.64
C GLY A 68 -1.80 -6.32 13.71
N VAL A 69 -2.12 -5.03 13.56
CA VAL A 69 -1.21 -3.89 13.73
C VAL A 69 -1.64 -3.05 14.93
N SER A 70 -0.65 -2.46 15.61
CA SER A 70 -0.93 -1.65 16.80
C SER A 70 -1.53 -0.28 16.43
N ARG A 71 -2.24 0.33 17.38
CA ARG A 71 -2.68 1.73 17.24
C ARG A 71 -1.51 2.67 17.01
N ALA A 72 -0.40 2.48 17.73
CA ALA A 72 0.82 3.26 17.55
C ALA A 72 1.34 3.17 16.09
N CYS A 73 1.35 1.98 15.49
CA CYS A 73 1.72 1.78 14.09
C CYS A 73 0.78 2.58 13.16
N THR A 74 -0.53 2.42 13.31
CA THR A 74 -1.50 3.14 12.47
C THR A 74 -1.41 4.66 12.62
N HIS A 75 -1.04 5.16 13.80
CA HIS A 75 -0.87 6.59 14.06
C HIS A 75 0.33 7.19 13.34
N GLN A 76 1.34 6.38 13.02
CA GLN A 76 2.42 6.76 12.11
C GLN A 76 2.00 6.60 10.65
N LEU A 77 1.31 5.50 10.31
CA LEU A 77 0.87 5.21 8.95
C LEU A 77 0.01 6.32 8.36
N VAL A 78 -0.99 6.81 9.10
CA VAL A 78 -1.90 7.87 8.62
C VAL A 78 -1.23 9.24 8.44
N ARG A 79 0.05 9.40 8.78
CA ARG A 79 0.83 10.61 8.49
C ARG A 79 1.27 10.68 7.02
N HIS A 80 1.22 9.57 6.29
CA HIS A 80 1.42 9.54 4.85
C HIS A 80 0.15 10.06 4.16
N ARG A 81 0.20 11.32 3.69
CA ARG A 81 -0.97 12.07 3.21
C ARG A 81 -1.44 11.70 1.79
N VAL A 82 -0.58 11.06 1.00
CA VAL A 82 -0.91 10.62 -0.36
C VAL A 82 -1.39 9.17 -0.32
N ALA A 83 -2.51 8.95 0.38
CA ALA A 83 -3.18 7.68 0.56
C ALA A 83 -4.57 7.91 1.18
N SER A 84 -5.45 6.92 1.06
CA SER A 84 -6.81 6.94 1.61
C SER A 84 -6.96 5.85 2.66
N TYR A 85 -7.58 6.18 3.80
CA TYR A 85 -7.66 5.27 4.95
C TYR A 85 -9.09 5.11 5.45
N ASN A 86 -9.47 3.86 5.75
CA ASN A 86 -10.57 3.53 6.64
C ASN A 86 -10.00 2.70 7.78
N GLN A 87 -10.30 3.08 9.02
CA GLN A 87 -9.77 2.41 10.20
C GLN A 87 -10.90 2.04 11.14
N GLN A 88 -10.84 0.83 11.71
CA GLN A 88 -11.81 0.39 12.70
C GLN A 88 -11.89 1.40 13.85
N SER A 89 -13.10 1.87 14.14
CA SER A 89 -13.32 2.91 15.13
C SER A 89 -13.50 2.32 16.53
N GLN A 90 -12.63 2.73 17.46
CA GLN A 90 -12.78 2.43 18.90
C GLN A 90 -14.00 3.10 19.54
N ARG A 91 -14.64 4.05 18.85
CA ARG A 91 -15.90 4.67 19.31
C ARG A 91 -17.12 3.79 19.05
N TYR A 92 -17.02 2.83 18.12
CA TYR A 92 -18.15 2.01 17.67
C TYR A 92 -17.92 0.50 17.86
N VAL A 93 -16.66 0.05 17.84
CA VAL A 93 -16.32 -1.36 18.01
C VAL A 93 -15.70 -1.56 19.38
N ASN A 94 -16.18 -2.55 20.12
CA ASN A 94 -15.59 -2.95 21.40
C ASN A 94 -14.33 -3.80 21.15
N PHE A 95 -13.23 -3.42 21.80
CA PHE A 95 -11.95 -4.11 21.70
C PHE A 95 -11.65 -4.93 22.98
N GLY A 96 -12.58 -5.11 23.91
CA GLY A 96 -12.33 -5.69 25.24
C GLY A 96 -11.99 -7.20 25.31
N ALA A 97 -11.55 -7.84 24.23
CA ALA A 97 -11.03 -9.21 24.27
C ALA A 97 -9.53 -9.22 24.60
N ALA A 98 -9.05 -10.29 25.24
CA ALA A 98 -7.66 -10.48 25.68
C ALA A 98 -6.61 -10.40 24.54
N ASP A 99 -7.02 -10.47 23.28
CA ASP A 99 -6.15 -10.43 22.09
C ASP A 99 -6.20 -9.07 21.34
N SER A 100 -6.56 -7.99 22.04
CA SER A 100 -6.80 -6.67 21.43
C SER A 100 -5.54 -5.80 21.29
N PHE A 101 -4.39 -6.29 21.72
CA PHE A 101 -3.11 -5.61 21.64
C PHE A 101 -2.10 -6.39 20.80
N VAL A 102 -1.08 -5.67 20.32
CA VAL A 102 0.01 -6.25 19.54
C VAL A 102 1.29 -6.18 20.37
N VAL A 103 1.89 -7.33 20.65
CA VAL A 103 3.18 -7.43 21.31
C VAL A 103 4.29 -7.06 20.31
N PRO A 104 5.11 -6.03 20.58
CA PRO A 104 6.26 -5.72 19.74
C PRO A 104 7.23 -6.91 19.64
N PRO A 105 7.82 -7.20 18.47
CA PRO A 105 8.72 -8.35 18.32
C PRO A 105 9.93 -8.33 19.26
N THR A 106 10.44 -7.14 19.58
CA THR A 106 11.55 -6.96 20.53
C THR A 106 11.16 -7.27 21.97
N ILE A 107 9.89 -7.07 22.33
CA ILE A 107 9.34 -7.44 23.64
C ILE A 107 9.12 -8.96 23.69
N ALA A 108 8.49 -9.54 22.67
CA ALA A 108 8.25 -10.99 22.57
C ALA A 108 9.55 -11.82 22.60
N ALA A 109 10.65 -11.27 22.07
CA ALA A 109 11.96 -11.93 22.10
C ALA A 109 12.64 -11.96 23.48
N ASN A 110 12.09 -11.27 24.48
CA ASN A 110 12.63 -11.20 25.84
C ASN A 110 11.55 -11.62 26.85
N ALA A 111 11.72 -12.80 27.46
CA ALA A 111 10.73 -13.38 28.36
C ALA A 111 10.37 -12.49 29.57
N GLU A 112 11.33 -11.71 30.09
CA GLU A 112 11.05 -10.79 31.19
C GLU A 112 10.20 -9.60 30.71
N ALA A 113 10.59 -8.99 29.59
CA ALA A 113 9.87 -7.87 29.00
C ALA A 113 8.45 -8.26 28.55
N GLU A 114 8.32 -9.43 27.91
CA GLU A 114 7.04 -10.00 27.50
C GLU A 114 6.12 -10.21 28.71
N ARG A 115 6.63 -10.82 29.79
CA ARG A 115 5.85 -11.01 31.01
C ARG A 115 5.37 -9.68 31.61
N VAL A 116 6.24 -8.67 31.69
CA VAL A 116 5.87 -7.34 32.21
C VAL A 116 4.83 -6.67 31.32
N PHE A 117 4.97 -6.78 30.00
CA PHE A 117 4.03 -6.23 29.04
C PHE A 117 2.65 -6.90 29.15
N LEU A 118 2.59 -8.24 29.16
CA LEU A 118 1.34 -8.99 29.27
C LEU A 118 0.64 -8.78 30.62
N ALA A 119 1.38 -8.50 31.70
CA ALA A 119 0.77 -8.18 32.99
C ALA A 119 0.15 -6.77 33.05
N ALA A 120 0.53 -5.87 32.13
CA ALA A 120 0.08 -4.48 32.10
C ALA A 120 -1.09 -4.22 31.12
N MET A 121 -1.32 -5.15 30.18
CA MET A 121 -2.40 -5.10 29.21
C MET A 121 -3.66 -5.77 29.74
#